data_AF-A0A379AKV9-F1
#
_entry.id   AF-A0A379AKV9-F1
#
_cell.length_a   1.000
_cell.length_b   1.000
_cell.length_c   1.000
_cell.angle_alpha   90.00
_cell.angle_beta   90.00
_cell.angle_gamma   90.00
#
_symmetry.space_group_name_H-M   'P 1'
#
loop_
_entity.id
_entity.type
_entity.pdbx_description
1 polymer ?
#
loop_
_entity_poly.entity_id
_entity_poly.type
_entity_poly.pdbx_seq_one_letter_code
_entity_poly.pdbx_strand_id
1 'polypeptide(L)'
;MVSQICNMPIPANKAVVGSNAFAHSSGIHQDGVLKNRENYEILTPESIGLHKIQLNLTSRSGRAAVKHRMEEMGYAEQDYNLDTLYDAFLKLADKKGQVFDYDLEALAFINKQNEEPEYFQLHEFNVQTGSSITATASVNLGCGDVAKSDAATGNGPVDAVYQAINRITQFDAELV
;
A
#
# COMPACT_ATOMS: atom_id res chain seq x y z
N MET A 1 -5.62 -17.35 -19.04
CA MET A 1 -6.16 -18.11 -20.18
C MET A 1 -6.60 -19.52 -19.80
N VAL A 2 -5.70 -20.49 -19.55
CA VAL A 2 -6.12 -21.89 -19.26
C VAL A 2 -7.03 -22.00 -18.04
N SER A 3 -6.68 -21.37 -16.91
CA SER A 3 -7.50 -21.35 -15.69
C SER A 3 -8.90 -20.76 -15.91
N GLN A 4 -9.02 -19.75 -16.79
CA GLN A 4 -10.29 -19.11 -17.12
C GLN A 4 -11.16 -20.01 -18.01
N ILE A 5 -10.57 -20.65 -19.03
CA ILE A 5 -11.29 -21.57 -19.92
C ILE A 5 -11.77 -22.80 -19.14
N CYS A 6 -10.94 -23.33 -18.26
CA CYS A 6 -11.27 -24.50 -17.45
C CYS A 6 -12.11 -24.16 -16.20
N ASN A 7 -12.38 -22.87 -15.94
CA ASN A 7 -13.00 -22.38 -14.71
C ASN A 7 -12.38 -22.99 -13.43
N MET A 8 -11.06 -23.14 -13.43
CA MET A 8 -10.30 -23.74 -12.34
C MET A 8 -9.15 -22.80 -11.97
N PRO A 9 -9.15 -22.19 -10.77
CA PRO A 9 -8.09 -21.30 -10.35
C PRO A 9 -6.75 -22.05 -10.23
N ILE A 10 -5.65 -21.34 -10.49
CA ILE A 10 -4.31 -21.89 -10.30
C ILE A 10 -4.04 -21.98 -8.79
N PRO A 11 -3.70 -23.14 -8.24
CA PRO A 11 -3.32 -23.25 -6.84
C PRO A 11 -2.11 -22.36 -6.52
N ALA A 12 -2.13 -21.69 -5.37
CA ALA A 12 -1.05 -20.78 -4.97
C ALA A 12 0.33 -21.47 -4.90
N ASN A 13 0.35 -22.75 -4.53
CA ASN A 13 1.54 -23.59 -4.42
C ASN A 13 1.88 -24.36 -5.72
N LYS A 14 1.23 -24.05 -6.85
CA LYS A 14 1.54 -24.70 -8.11
C LYS A 14 2.96 -24.34 -8.53
N ALA A 15 3.77 -25.36 -8.86
CA ALA A 15 5.14 -25.15 -9.30
C ALA A 15 5.21 -24.16 -10.48
N VAL A 16 6.20 -23.27 -10.44
CA VAL A 16 6.52 -22.23 -11.43
C VAL A 16 5.47 -21.12 -11.57
N VAL A 17 4.18 -21.45 -11.63
CA VAL A 17 3.12 -20.50 -12.01
C VAL A 17 2.15 -20.13 -10.88
N GLY A 18 2.28 -20.76 -9.71
CA GLY A 18 1.48 -20.43 -8.54
C GLY A 18 1.89 -19.08 -7.96
N SER A 19 0.95 -18.36 -7.34
CA SER A 19 1.21 -17.05 -6.73
C SER A 19 2.30 -17.06 -5.67
N ASN A 20 2.58 -18.21 -5.05
CA ASN A 20 3.60 -18.35 -4.01
C ASN A 20 4.92 -18.92 -4.55
N ALA A 21 5.06 -19.15 -5.86
CA ALA A 21 6.22 -19.84 -6.43
C ALA A 21 7.55 -19.11 -6.19
N PHE A 22 7.52 -17.78 -6.09
CA PHE A 22 8.68 -16.91 -5.82
C PHE A 22 8.47 -16.03 -4.58
N ALA A 23 7.54 -16.42 -3.71
CA ALA A 23 7.21 -15.65 -2.51
C ALA A 23 8.07 -16.10 -1.32
N HIS A 24 8.70 -15.15 -0.64
CA HIS A 24 9.56 -15.40 0.51
C HIS A 24 8.99 -14.73 1.76
N SER A 25 8.70 -15.51 2.81
CA SER A 25 8.08 -15.00 4.05
C SER A 25 8.94 -15.19 5.31
N SER A 26 9.96 -16.05 5.24
CA SER A 26 10.90 -16.29 6.35
C SER A 26 12.03 -15.27 6.30
N GLY A 27 12.34 -14.61 7.42
CA GLY A 27 13.37 -13.58 7.47
C GLY A 27 14.74 -14.04 6.99
N ILE A 28 15.15 -15.27 7.30
CA ILE A 28 16.43 -15.82 6.80
C ILE A 28 16.44 -16.05 5.28
N HIS A 29 15.29 -16.41 4.69
CA HIS A 29 15.19 -16.59 3.25
C HIS A 29 15.14 -15.23 2.56
N GLN A 30 14.39 -14.28 3.12
CA GLN A 30 14.32 -12.91 2.62
C GLN A 30 15.71 -12.26 2.62
N ASP A 31 16.44 -12.33 3.73
CA ASP A 31 17.82 -11.84 3.82
C ASP A 31 18.75 -12.55 2.83
N GLY A 32 18.62 -13.87 2.69
CA GLY A 32 19.42 -14.64 1.74
C GLY A 32 19.16 -14.29 0.28
N VAL A 33 17.90 -14.08 -0.12
CA VAL A 33 17.51 -13.68 -1.48
C VAL A 33 17.97 -12.25 -1.78
N LEU A 34 17.89 -11.35 -0.80
CA LEU A 34 18.39 -9.97 -0.94
C LEU A 34 19.91 -9.92 -1.16
N LYS A 35 20.66 -10.82 -0.53
CA LYS A 35 22.13 -10.91 -0.68
C LYS A 35 22.57 -11.66 -1.93
N ASN A 36 21.95 -12.80 -2.20
CA ASN A 36 22.19 -13.59 -3.40
C ASN A 36 20.95 -14.46 -3.71
N ARG A 37 20.24 -14.13 -4.80
CA ARG A 37 19.01 -14.81 -5.21
C ARG A 37 19.19 -16.32 -5.42
N GLU A 38 20.34 -16.75 -5.94
CA GLU A 38 20.61 -18.17 -6.24
C GLU A 38 20.59 -19.08 -5.01
N ASN A 39 20.65 -18.51 -3.80
CA ASN A 39 20.54 -19.27 -2.56
C ASN A 39 19.17 -19.96 -2.40
N TYR A 40 18.10 -19.38 -2.95
CA TYR A 40 16.73 -19.85 -2.77
C TYR A 40 15.88 -19.84 -4.05
N GLU A 41 16.37 -19.23 -5.13
CA GLU A 41 15.68 -19.15 -6.42
C GLU A 41 16.48 -19.90 -7.50
N ILE A 42 16.01 -21.09 -7.88
CA ILE A 42 16.59 -21.88 -8.99
C ILE A 42 16.20 -21.33 -10.37
N LEU A 43 15.12 -20.54 -10.42
CA LEU A 43 14.62 -19.84 -11.60
C LEU A 43 14.38 -18.39 -11.21
N THR A 44 14.55 -17.47 -12.15
CA THR A 44 14.17 -16.08 -11.94
C THR A 44 12.70 -15.87 -12.32
N PRO A 45 11.93 -15.04 -11.60
CA PRO A 45 10.57 -14.67 -12.00
C PRO A 45 10.51 -14.16 -13.45
N GLU A 46 11.53 -13.39 -13.85
CA GLU A 46 11.64 -12.77 -15.16
C GLU A 46 11.77 -13.82 -16.28
N SER A 47 12.37 -14.98 -16.01
CA SER A 47 12.50 -16.07 -17.00
C SER A 47 11.16 -16.63 -17.48
N ILE A 48 10.08 -16.41 -16.71
CA ILE A 48 8.72 -16.84 -17.04
C ILE A 48 7.75 -15.67 -17.23
N GLY A 49 8.28 -14.44 -17.37
CA GLY A 49 7.49 -13.24 -17.61
C GLY A 49 6.86 -12.61 -16.36
N LEU A 50 7.35 -12.93 -15.16
CA LEU A 50 6.99 -12.22 -13.93
C LEU A 50 8.02 -11.10 -13.65
N HIS A 51 7.54 -9.94 -13.22
CA HIS A 51 8.40 -8.74 -13.09
C HIS A 51 8.87 -8.45 -11.66
N LYS A 52 8.42 -9.20 -10.64
CA LYS A 52 8.65 -8.81 -9.24
C LYS A 52 8.95 -9.98 -8.32
N ILE A 53 9.84 -9.71 -7.36
CA ILE A 53 9.96 -10.46 -6.11
C ILE A 53 8.73 -10.14 -5.26
N GLN A 54 8.14 -11.15 -4.63
CA GLN A 54 7.11 -10.95 -3.62
C GLN A 54 7.68 -11.27 -2.23
N LEU A 55 8.24 -10.24 -1.58
CA LEU A 55 8.63 -10.33 -0.16
C LEU A 55 7.38 -10.14 0.70
N ASN A 56 6.80 -11.23 1.15
CA ASN A 56 5.66 -11.17 2.05
C ASN A 56 6.16 -10.79 3.45
N LEU A 57 5.85 -9.57 3.87
CA LEU A 57 6.21 -9.10 5.20
C LEU A 57 5.28 -9.72 6.25
N THR A 58 5.85 -10.59 7.07
CA THR A 58 5.16 -11.32 8.16
C THR A 58 5.92 -11.14 9.47
N SER A 59 5.41 -11.67 10.59
CA SER A 59 6.11 -11.55 11.87
C SER A 59 7.45 -12.32 11.93
N ARG A 60 7.74 -13.15 10.92
CA ARG A 60 9.04 -13.79 10.74
C ARG A 60 10.02 -12.98 9.90
N SER A 61 9.58 -11.85 9.34
CA SER A 61 10.42 -10.98 8.55
C SER A 61 11.41 -10.22 9.44
N GLY A 62 12.66 -10.15 8.97
CA GLY A 62 13.71 -9.42 9.65
C GLY A 62 13.72 -7.93 9.31
N ARG A 63 14.51 -7.16 10.06
CA ARG A 63 14.75 -5.73 9.81
C ARG A 63 15.20 -5.44 8.37
N ALA A 64 16.04 -6.32 7.79
CA ALA A 64 16.52 -6.17 6.42
C ALA A 64 15.39 -6.17 5.38
N ALA A 65 14.38 -7.03 5.56
CA ALA A 65 13.22 -7.08 4.66
C ALA A 65 12.35 -5.83 4.79
N VAL A 66 12.12 -5.35 6.01
CA VAL A 66 11.36 -4.11 6.27
C VAL A 66 12.09 -2.90 5.70
N LYS A 67 13.40 -2.78 5.95
CA LYS A 67 14.24 -1.70 5.41
C LYS A 67 14.24 -1.69 3.89
N HIS A 68 14.49 -2.84 3.26
CA HIS A 68 14.46 -2.95 1.80
C HIS A 68 13.10 -2.53 1.23
N ARG A 69 12.00 -2.90 1.90
CA ARG A 69 10.67 -2.51 1.45
C ARG A 69 10.44 -0.99 1.55
N MET A 70 10.88 -0.36 2.63
CA MET A 70 10.81 1.10 2.78
C MET A 70 11.63 1.81 1.70
N GLU A 71 12.82 1.30 1.36
CA GLU A 71 13.64 1.81 0.26
C GLU A 71 12.94 1.67 -1.10
N GLU A 72 12.31 0.53 -1.39
CA GLU A 72 11.51 0.33 -2.61
C GLU A 72 10.31 1.27 -2.70
N MET A 73 9.76 1.68 -1.55
CA MET A 73 8.68 2.67 -1.45
C MET A 73 9.18 4.11 -1.60
N GLY A 74 10.50 4.33 -1.65
CA GLY A 74 11.12 5.65 -1.82
C GLY A 74 11.55 6.35 -0.54
N TYR A 75 11.49 5.68 0.61
CA TYR A 75 11.91 6.23 1.90
C TYR A 75 13.39 5.97 2.18
N ALA A 76 14.11 7.02 2.57
CA ALA A 76 15.49 6.93 3.01
C ALA A 76 15.58 6.65 4.52
N GLU A 77 16.73 6.14 4.99
CA GLU A 77 16.93 5.76 6.40
C GLU A 77 16.74 6.91 7.40
N GLN A 78 16.89 8.15 6.96
CA GLN A 78 16.65 9.34 7.79
C GLN A 78 15.16 9.71 7.93
N ASP A 79 14.28 9.18 7.09
CA ASP A 79 12.88 9.60 7.04
C ASP A 79 12.07 8.99 8.20
N TYR A 80 12.52 7.84 8.72
CA TYR A 80 11.86 7.06 9.76
C TYR A 80 12.87 6.43 10.72
N ASN A 81 12.41 6.03 11.91
CA ASN A 81 13.24 5.26 12.85
C ASN A 81 12.97 3.76 12.67
N LEU A 82 13.95 3.02 12.13
CA LEU A 82 13.79 1.60 11.81
C LEU A 82 13.47 0.74 13.05
N ASP A 83 14.05 1.02 14.21
CA ASP A 83 13.79 0.22 15.41
C ASP A 83 12.36 0.40 15.93
N THR A 84 11.89 1.66 15.97
CA THR A 84 10.52 1.97 16.37
C THR A 84 9.51 1.38 15.38
N LEU A 85 9.78 1.53 14.08
CA LEU A 85 8.96 0.92 13.02
C LEU A 85 8.93 -0.59 13.16
N TYR A 86 10.08 -1.24 13.39
CA TYR A 86 10.18 -2.69 13.48
C TYR A 86 9.41 -3.27 14.67
N ASP A 87 9.45 -2.60 15.82
CA ASP A 87 8.68 -3.02 17.00
C ASP A 87 7.17 -2.90 16.76
N ALA A 88 6.74 -1.83 16.09
CA ALA A 88 5.34 -1.63 15.72
C ALA A 88 4.89 -2.63 14.63
N PHE A 89 5.75 -2.88 13.66
CA PHE A 89 5.61 -3.87 12.61
C PHE A 89 5.37 -5.27 13.18
N LEU A 90 6.20 -5.73 14.12
CA LEU A 90 6.04 -7.06 14.73
C LEU A 90 4.67 -7.22 15.39
N LYS A 91 4.25 -6.22 16.17
CA LYS A 91 2.95 -6.22 16.85
C LYS A 91 1.78 -6.30 15.86
N LEU A 92 1.88 -5.60 14.73
CA LEU A 92 0.86 -5.64 13.69
C LEU A 92 0.89 -6.98 12.95
N ALA A 93 2.07 -7.44 12.55
CA ALA A 93 2.26 -8.67 11.80
C ALA A 93 1.79 -9.92 12.59
N ASP A 94 2.01 -9.96 13.91
CA ASP A 94 1.52 -11.04 14.76
C ASP A 94 -0.02 -11.11 14.83
N LYS A 95 -0.70 -9.98 14.66
CA LYS A 95 -2.17 -9.91 14.69
C LYS A 95 -2.80 -10.08 13.31
N LYS A 96 -2.22 -9.43 12.29
CA LYS A 96 -2.74 -9.33 10.92
C LYS A 96 -2.21 -10.44 10.01
N GLY A 97 -1.08 -11.05 10.35
CA GLY A 97 -0.39 -12.06 9.56
C GLY A 97 0.53 -11.46 8.48
N GLN A 98 -0.02 -10.61 7.61
CA GLN A 98 0.73 -9.91 6.56
C GLN A 98 0.58 -8.40 6.71
N VAL A 99 1.71 -7.70 6.58
CA VAL A 99 1.79 -6.24 6.56
C VAL A 99 2.00 -5.77 5.12
N PHE A 100 1.28 -4.73 4.72
CA PHE A 100 1.35 -4.12 3.40
C PHE A 100 2.00 -2.74 3.47
N ASP A 101 2.30 -2.16 2.31
CA ASP A 101 3.01 -0.88 2.20
C ASP A 101 2.30 0.26 2.97
N TYR A 102 0.97 0.37 2.83
CA TYR A 102 0.20 1.37 3.56
C TYR A 102 0.23 1.18 5.09
N ASP A 103 0.41 -0.05 5.57
CA ASP A 103 0.58 -0.30 7.00
C ASP A 103 1.96 0.15 7.46
N LEU A 104 3.02 -0.13 6.68
CA LEU A 104 4.38 0.31 7.01
C LEU A 104 4.49 1.82 7.07
N GLU A 105 3.91 2.49 6.07
CA GLU A 105 3.84 3.95 6.02
C GLU A 105 3.08 4.50 7.23
N ALA A 106 1.89 3.97 7.52
CA ALA A 106 1.13 4.36 8.71
C ALA A 106 1.94 4.16 10.01
N LEU A 107 2.62 3.01 10.17
CA LEU A 107 3.42 2.71 11.36
C LEU A 107 4.67 3.60 11.48
N ALA A 108 5.28 3.99 10.35
CA ALA A 108 6.47 4.84 10.32
C ALA A 108 6.15 6.28 10.71
N PHE A 109 4.96 6.77 10.36
CA PHE A 109 4.61 8.19 10.49
C PHE A 109 3.49 8.48 11.51
N ILE A 110 2.88 7.47 12.13
CA ILE A 110 1.81 7.63 13.13
C ILE A 110 2.18 8.61 14.26
N ASN A 111 3.45 8.61 14.68
CA ASN A 111 3.90 9.49 15.75
C ASN A 111 4.21 10.91 15.25
N LYS A 112 4.69 11.06 14.01
CA LYS A 112 4.91 12.38 13.39
C LYS A 112 3.60 13.11 13.10
N GLN A 113 2.53 12.38 12.75
CA GLN A 113 1.18 12.94 12.61
C GLN A 113 0.62 13.54 13.90
N ASN A 114 1.06 13.06 15.08
CA ASN A 114 0.61 13.62 16.36
C ASN A 114 1.40 14.88 16.78
N GLU A 115 2.54 15.16 16.15
CA GLU A 115 3.41 16.30 16.50
C GLU A 115 3.12 17.55 15.66
N GLU A 116 2.59 17.38 14.44
CA GLU A 116 2.17 18.48 13.56
C GLU A 116 0.64 18.59 13.54
N PRO A 117 0.05 19.78 13.73
CA PRO A 117 -1.40 19.94 13.62
C PRO A 117 -1.86 19.55 12.20
N GLU A 118 -2.83 18.63 12.10
CA GLU A 118 -3.46 18.27 10.83
C GLU A 118 -4.08 19.52 10.18
N TYR A 119 -3.39 20.11 9.20
CA TYR A 119 -3.89 21.31 8.52
C TYR A 119 -5.15 21.01 7.71
N PHE A 120 -5.27 19.82 7.12
CA PHE A 120 -6.48 19.39 6.41
C PHE A 120 -7.20 18.29 7.19
N GLN A 121 -8.46 18.53 7.54
CA GLN A 121 -9.28 17.57 8.26
C GLN A 121 -10.61 17.34 7.54
N LEU A 122 -10.90 16.11 7.15
CA LEU A 122 -12.17 15.77 6.50
C LEU A 122 -13.28 15.73 7.56
N HIS A 123 -14.15 16.73 7.56
CA HIS A 123 -15.28 16.79 8.49
C HIS A 123 -16.46 15.96 7.99
N GLU A 124 -16.85 16.14 6.72
CA GLU A 124 -18.00 15.47 6.14
C GLU A 124 -17.81 15.32 4.62
N PHE A 125 -18.34 14.24 4.06
CA PHE A 125 -18.58 14.17 2.63
C PHE A 125 -19.87 13.42 2.32
N ASN A 126 -20.50 13.78 1.21
CA ASN A 126 -21.61 13.05 0.62
C ASN A 126 -21.26 12.74 -0.83
N VAL A 127 -21.59 11.54 -1.29
CA VAL A 127 -21.44 11.18 -2.70
C VAL A 127 -22.72 10.54 -3.21
N GLN A 128 -23.17 11.01 -4.37
CA GLN A 128 -24.32 10.48 -5.07
C GLN A 128 -23.87 9.93 -6.42
N THR A 129 -24.20 8.67 -6.69
CA THR A 129 -23.85 7.97 -7.94
C THR A 129 -24.95 6.98 -8.31
N GLY A 130 -25.04 6.63 -9.59
CA GLY A 130 -26.04 5.72 -10.12
C GLY A 130 -25.93 5.56 -11.63
N SER A 131 -26.63 4.57 -12.18
CA SER A 131 -26.49 4.16 -13.60
C SER A 131 -26.80 5.26 -14.62
N SER A 132 -27.56 6.28 -14.23
CA SER A 132 -28.00 7.38 -15.09
C SER A 132 -27.69 8.76 -14.52
N ILE A 133 -26.81 8.85 -13.51
CA ILE A 133 -26.41 10.12 -12.91
C ILE A 133 -24.88 10.20 -12.87
N THR A 134 -24.35 11.38 -13.19
CA THR A 134 -22.92 11.65 -13.03
C THR A 134 -22.58 11.60 -11.54
N ALA A 135 -21.50 10.88 -11.19
CA ALA A 135 -21.05 10.82 -9.82
C ALA A 135 -20.73 12.23 -9.32
N THR A 136 -21.38 12.65 -8.25
CA THR A 136 -21.26 13.99 -7.68
C THR A 136 -20.95 13.84 -6.21
N ALA A 137 -19.92 14.53 -5.73
CA ALA A 137 -19.56 14.56 -4.32
C ALA A 137 -19.58 15.98 -3.79
N SER A 138 -20.04 16.13 -2.55
CA SER A 138 -19.90 17.35 -1.74
C SER A 138 -18.99 17.04 -0.58
N VAL A 139 -17.99 17.88 -0.33
CA VAL A 139 -16.97 17.70 0.71
C VAL A 139 -16.90 18.94 1.59
N ASN A 140 -16.82 18.74 2.90
CA ASN A 140 -16.49 19.75 3.91
C ASN A 140 -15.14 19.39 4.55
N LEU A 141 -14.16 20.26 4.34
CA LEU A 141 -12.78 20.08 4.76
C LEU A 141 -12.36 21.24 5.67
N GLY A 142 -11.96 20.93 6.90
CA GLY A 142 -11.19 21.83 7.75
C GLY A 142 -9.84 22.13 7.10
N CYS A 143 -9.49 23.41 6.99
CA CYS A 143 -8.25 23.93 6.44
C CYS A 143 -7.63 24.88 7.48
N GLY A 144 -6.88 24.33 8.43
CA GLY A 144 -6.48 25.02 9.65
C GLY A 144 -7.72 25.42 10.47
N ASP A 145 -7.85 26.70 10.77
CA ASP A 145 -8.97 27.23 11.55
C ASP A 145 -10.27 27.47 10.74
N VAL A 146 -10.27 27.19 9.43
CA VAL A 146 -11.40 27.50 8.54
C VAL A 146 -11.94 26.24 7.88
N ALA A 147 -13.24 25.98 8.03
CA ALA A 147 -13.92 24.95 7.25
C ALA A 147 -14.30 25.50 5.85
N LYS A 148 -13.99 24.73 4.82
CA LYS A 148 -14.36 25.01 3.42
C LYS A 148 -15.19 23.87 2.88
N SER A 149 -16.19 24.20 2.08
CA SER A 149 -17.03 23.20 1.40
C SER A 149 -17.04 23.44 -0.09
N ASP A 150 -17.00 22.35 -0.85
CA ASP A 150 -17.16 22.39 -2.31
C ASP A 150 -17.81 21.09 -2.81
N ALA A 151 -18.30 21.13 -4.04
CA ALA A 151 -18.83 19.96 -4.74
C ALA A 151 -18.23 19.83 -6.14
N ALA A 152 -18.00 18.58 -6.53
CA ALA A 152 -17.47 18.26 -7.85
C ALA A 152 -18.09 16.99 -8.40
N THR A 153 -18.01 16.87 -9.72
CA THR A 153 -18.39 15.66 -10.45
C THR A 153 -17.15 14.90 -10.87
N GLY A 154 -17.26 13.58 -11.03
CA GLY A 154 -16.17 12.74 -11.52
C GLY A 154 -16.67 11.56 -12.36
N ASN A 155 -15.73 10.83 -12.93
CA ASN A 155 -15.95 9.59 -13.67
C ASN A 155 -16.36 8.41 -12.77
N GLY A 156 -16.37 8.63 -11.46
CA GLY A 156 -16.82 7.69 -10.44
C GLY A 156 -16.95 8.38 -9.08
N PRO A 157 -17.48 7.68 -8.06
CA PRO A 157 -17.67 8.26 -6.73
C PRO A 157 -16.35 8.68 -6.07
N VAL A 158 -15.28 7.91 -6.27
CA VAL A 158 -13.95 8.23 -5.73
C VAL A 158 -13.37 9.47 -6.42
N ASP A 159 -13.40 9.50 -7.75
CA ASP A 159 -12.93 10.64 -8.54
C ASP A 159 -13.69 11.92 -8.18
N ALA A 160 -15.02 11.86 -8.04
CA ALA A 160 -15.83 13.01 -7.64
C ALA A 160 -15.41 13.61 -6.29
N VAL A 161 -15.08 12.77 -5.30
CA VAL A 161 -14.57 13.22 -4.00
C VAL A 161 -13.19 13.87 -4.14
N TYR A 162 -12.29 13.27 -4.92
CA TYR A 162 -10.94 13.82 -5.18
C TYR A 162 -11.02 15.17 -5.88
N GLN A 163 -11.86 15.32 -6.89
CA GLN A 163 -12.05 16.60 -7.58
C GLN A 163 -12.56 17.70 -6.64
N ALA A 164 -13.45 17.37 -5.70
CA ALA A 164 -13.94 18.32 -4.70
C ALA A 164 -12.82 18.70 -3.71
N ILE A 165 -12.02 17.73 -3.26
CA ILE A 165 -10.86 17.99 -2.38
C ILE A 165 -9.83 18.86 -3.10
N ASN A 166 -9.46 18.55 -4.34
CA ASN A 166 -8.48 19.33 -5.13
C ASN A 166 -8.91 20.78 -5.30
N ARG A 167 -10.20 21.04 -5.52
CA ARG A 167 -10.72 22.41 -5.58
C ARG A 167 -10.67 23.13 -4.24
N ILE A 168 -10.94 22.44 -3.13
CA ILE A 168 -10.86 23.06 -1.80
C ILE A 168 -9.40 23.38 -1.43
N THR A 169 -8.50 22.43 -1.67
CA THR A 169 -7.09 22.51 -1.28
C THR A 169 -6.23 23.31 -2.26
N GLN A 170 -6.69 23.46 -3.51
CA GLN A 170 -5.94 24.04 -4.64
C GLN A 170 -4.68 23.24 -5.00
N PHE A 171 -4.65 21.94 -4.66
CA PHE A 171 -3.62 21.01 -5.13
C PHE A 171 -4.08 20.28 -6.38
N ASP A 172 -3.10 20.00 -7.25
CA ASP A 172 -3.29 19.16 -8.43
C ASP A 172 -2.86 17.72 -8.10
N ALA A 173 -3.64 17.07 -7.22
CA ALA A 173 -3.37 15.68 -6.83
C ALA A 173 -4.05 14.71 -7.80
N GLU A 174 -3.28 13.78 -8.37
CA GLU A 174 -3.79 12.74 -9.26
C GLU A 174 -4.10 11.44 -8.50
N LEU A 175 -5.22 10.81 -8.84
CA LEU A 175 -5.56 9.46 -8.38
C LEU A 175 -4.77 8.45 -9.23
N VAL A 176 -3.79 7.76 -8.63
CA VAL A 176 -2.96 6.74 -9.28
C VAL A 176 -3.53 5.34 -9.06
#